data_AF-A0A2V8USJ3-F1
#
_entry.id   AF-A0A2V8USJ3-F1
#
_cell.length_a   1.000
_cell.length_b   1.000
_cell.length_c   1.000
_cell.angle_alpha   90.00
_cell.angle_beta   90.00
_cell.angle_gamma   90.00
#
_symmetry.space_group_name_H-M   'P 1'
#
loop_
_entity.id
_entity.type
_entity.pdbx_description
1 polymer ?
#
loop_
_entity_poly.entity_id
_entity_poly.type
_entity_poly.pdbx_seq_one_letter_code
_entity_poly.pdbx_strand_id
1 'polypeptide(L)'
;MSASAIIQPAAGERLQFTAWSDGRARDRTITVANSTQTFTANYQSFYRLAGTSDPASAVTWHFSPASTDGYYSAPTAVAISVDLAHGYSFDSSTGDASGAAQAITATMDRPRNIRAQIHRVSSDGIDAVLNAAGKRPRWQ
;
A
#
# COMPACT_ATOMS: atom_id res chain seq x y z
N MET A 1 -24.78 -19.12 18.82
CA MET A 1 -24.04 -19.13 17.55
C MET A 1 -23.39 -17.77 17.36
N SER A 2 -22.12 -17.77 16.97
CA SER A 2 -21.36 -16.58 16.61
C SER A 2 -20.55 -16.85 15.33
N ALA A 3 -20.15 -15.80 14.64
CA ALA A 3 -19.18 -15.85 13.55
C ALA A 3 -17.98 -14.96 13.90
N SER A 4 -16.79 -15.37 13.47
CA SER A 4 -15.59 -14.55 13.59
C SER A 4 -15.80 -13.23 12.84
N ALA A 5 -15.51 -12.11 13.49
CA ALA A 5 -15.64 -10.80 12.85
C ALA A 5 -14.64 -10.62 11.69
N ILE A 6 -13.44 -11.16 11.87
CA ILE A 6 -12.32 -11.10 10.93
C ILE A 6 -11.72 -12.50 10.80
N ILE A 7 -11.40 -12.89 9.56
CA ILE A 7 -10.61 -14.08 9.26
C ILE A 7 -9.40 -13.64 8.43
N GLN A 8 -8.22 -14.20 8.72
CA GLN A 8 -6.99 -13.97 7.97
C GLN A 8 -6.58 -15.28 7.28
N PRO A 9 -7.08 -15.55 6.07
CA PRO A 9 -6.81 -16.83 5.40
C PRO A 9 -5.36 -16.95 4.93
N ALA A 10 -4.71 -15.84 4.61
CA ALA A 10 -3.31 -15.77 4.18
C ALA A 10 -2.70 -14.40 4.50
N ALA A 11 -1.37 -14.29 4.33
CA ALA A 11 -0.66 -13.02 4.53
C ALA A 11 -1.17 -11.95 3.55
N GLY A 12 -1.58 -10.80 4.09
CA GLY A 12 -2.14 -9.70 3.30
C GLY A 12 -3.59 -9.88 2.86
N GLU A 13 -4.23 -11.00 3.20
CA GLU A 13 -5.66 -11.25 2.95
C GLU A 13 -6.47 -11.11 4.25
N ARG A 14 -7.68 -10.58 4.12
CA ARG A 14 -8.62 -10.44 5.24
C ARG A 14 -10.04 -10.63 4.75
N LEU A 15 -10.83 -11.39 5.49
CA LEU A 15 -12.28 -11.46 5.33
C LEU A 15 -12.93 -10.73 6.51
N GLN A 16 -13.88 -9.85 6.24
CA GLN A 16 -14.68 -9.20 7.27
C GLN A 16 -16.14 -9.67 7.19
N PHE A 17 -16.69 -10.10 8.32
CA PHE A 17 -18.08 -10.54 8.39
C PHE A 17 -19.01 -9.41 8.00
N THR A 18 -19.94 -9.67 7.09
CA THR A 18 -20.94 -8.70 6.65
C THR A 18 -22.30 -9.00 7.27
N ALA A 19 -22.83 -10.19 7.00
CA ALA A 19 -24.14 -10.59 7.47
C ALA A 19 -24.30 -12.11 7.44
N TRP A 20 -25.21 -12.60 8.27
CA TRP A 20 -25.76 -13.93 8.08
C TRP A 20 -26.78 -13.94 6.94
N SER A 21 -26.98 -15.09 6.29
CA SER A 21 -27.96 -15.29 5.22
C SER A 21 -29.40 -14.99 5.64
N ASP A 22 -29.70 -15.07 6.93
CA ASP A 22 -31.01 -14.76 7.51
C ASP A 22 -31.09 -13.34 8.11
N GLY A 23 -30.08 -12.50 7.84
CA GLY A 23 -30.08 -11.08 8.17
C GLY A 23 -30.01 -10.73 9.66
N ARG A 24 -29.83 -11.71 10.56
CA ARG A 24 -29.76 -11.40 12.00
C ARG A 24 -28.36 -11.05 12.47
N ALA A 25 -28.28 -10.63 13.74
CA ALA A 25 -27.04 -10.27 14.42
C ALA A 25 -25.96 -11.35 14.32
N ARG A 26 -24.70 -10.91 14.25
CA ARG A 26 -23.51 -11.78 14.19
C ARG A 26 -23.48 -12.79 15.34
N ASP A 27 -23.78 -12.32 16.54
CA ASP A 27 -23.81 -13.10 17.78
C ASP A 27 -25.26 -13.27 18.23
N ARG A 28 -25.72 -14.51 18.41
CA ARG A 28 -27.15 -14.82 18.68
C ARG A 28 -27.40 -16.19 19.30
N THR A 29 -28.54 -16.33 19.97
CA THR A 29 -29.06 -17.63 20.41
C THR A 29 -29.90 -18.26 19.31
N ILE A 30 -29.74 -19.57 19.13
CA ILE A 30 -30.53 -20.36 18.17
C ILE A 30 -31.30 -21.41 18.97
N THR A 31 -32.60 -21.50 18.74
CA THR A 31 -33.41 -22.62 19.23
C THR A 31 -33.32 -23.75 18.22
N VAL A 32 -32.89 -24.92 18.67
CA VAL A 32 -32.81 -26.11 17.81
C VAL A 32 -34.22 -26.64 17.60
N ALA A 33 -34.71 -26.58 16.36
CA ALA A 33 -35.95 -27.22 15.94
C ALA A 33 -35.71 -28.72 15.64
N ASN A 34 -36.78 -29.49 15.51
CA ASN A 34 -36.72 -30.93 15.17
C ASN A 34 -36.35 -31.20 13.69
N SER A 35 -35.67 -30.26 13.03
CA SER A 35 -35.27 -30.32 11.62
C SER A 35 -33.88 -29.68 11.41
N THR A 36 -33.21 -30.06 10.33
CA THR A 36 -31.92 -29.49 9.94
C THR A 36 -32.07 -28.00 9.59
N GLN A 37 -31.22 -27.16 10.20
CA GLN A 37 -31.14 -25.73 9.91
C GLN A 37 -29.74 -25.39 9.37
N THR A 38 -29.69 -24.67 8.25
CA THR A 38 -28.44 -24.20 7.63
C THR A 38 -28.34 -22.69 7.76
N PHE A 39 -27.21 -22.21 8.26
CA PHE A 39 -26.91 -20.79 8.40
C PHE A 39 -25.61 -20.47 7.67
N THR A 40 -25.63 -19.49 6.77
CA THR A 40 -24.44 -19.07 5.99
C THR A 40 -23.94 -17.73 6.49
N ALA A 41 -22.68 -17.66 6.92
CA ALA A 41 -22.01 -16.39 7.21
C ALA A 41 -21.40 -15.84 5.92
N ASN A 42 -21.75 -14.60 5.59
CA ASN A 42 -21.18 -13.90 4.44
C ASN A 42 -20.04 -12.99 4.89
N TYR A 43 -19.02 -12.88 4.03
CA TYR A 43 -17.83 -12.09 4.27
C TYR A 43 -17.50 -11.23 3.06
N GLN A 44 -16.92 -10.06 3.31
CA GLN A 44 -16.30 -9.21 2.31
C GLN A 44 -14.79 -9.43 2.32
N SER A 45 -14.19 -9.61 1.14
CA SER A 45 -12.74 -9.70 0.99
C SER A 45 -12.08 -8.34 1.06
N PHE A 46 -10.94 -8.29 1.73
CA PHE A 46 -10.05 -7.16 1.86
C PHE A 46 -8.61 -7.62 1.58
N TYR A 47 -7.86 -6.77 0.89
CA TYR A 47 -6.47 -7.03 0.54
C TYR A 47 -5.57 -5.89 0.98
N ARG A 48 -4.36 -6.25 1.42
CA ARG A 48 -3.36 -5.29 1.89
C ARG A 48 -2.60 -4.71 0.71
N LEU A 49 -2.45 -3.39 0.70
CA LEU A 49 -1.52 -2.66 -0.15
C LEU A 49 -0.36 -2.15 0.72
N ALA A 50 0.87 -2.36 0.25
CA ALA A 50 2.07 -1.84 0.89
C ALA A 50 2.98 -1.15 -0.12
N GLY A 51 3.61 -0.06 0.31
CA GLY A 51 4.64 0.66 -0.42
C GLY A 51 5.94 0.67 0.36
N THR A 52 7.05 0.37 -0.30
CA THR A 52 8.41 0.40 0.28
C THR A 52 9.35 1.15 -0.66
N SER A 53 10.39 1.78 -0.12
CA SER A 53 11.40 2.47 -0.91
C SER A 53 12.80 2.04 -0.52
N ASP A 54 13.72 2.14 -1.47
CA ASP A 54 15.15 1.99 -1.23
C ASP A 54 15.87 3.20 -1.86
N PRO A 55 16.49 4.10 -1.06
CA PRO A 55 16.60 4.06 0.40
C PRO A 55 15.26 4.15 1.15
N ALA A 56 15.21 3.56 2.35
CA ALA A 56 14.08 3.71 3.26
C ALA A 56 13.94 5.20 3.61
N SER A 57 12.73 5.77 3.48
CA SER A 57 12.41 7.20 3.68
C SER A 57 12.75 8.15 2.53
N ALA A 58 13.21 7.65 1.37
CA ALA A 58 13.38 8.51 0.19
C ALA A 58 12.03 8.95 -0.44
N VAL A 59 10.92 8.31 -0.05
CA VAL A 59 9.57 8.53 -0.57
C VAL A 59 8.56 8.62 0.57
N THR A 60 7.63 9.57 0.47
CA THR A 60 6.35 9.54 1.21
C THR A 60 5.27 8.96 0.30
N TRP A 61 4.62 7.89 0.74
CA TRP A 61 3.54 7.22 0.00
C TRP A 61 2.19 7.84 0.33
N HIS A 62 1.40 8.08 -0.70
CA HIS A 62 0.01 8.52 -0.59
C HIS A 62 -0.89 7.51 -1.28
N PHE A 63 -1.95 7.10 -0.57
CA PHE A 63 -2.95 6.16 -1.09
C PHE A 63 -4.34 6.80 -1.01
N SER A 64 -5.08 6.72 -2.11
CA SER A 64 -6.45 7.22 -2.21
C SER A 64 -7.38 6.11 -2.75
N PRO A 65 -8.39 5.67 -1.98
CA PRO A 65 -8.75 6.16 -0.65
C PRO A 65 -7.66 5.89 0.40
N ALA A 66 -7.63 6.70 1.45
CA ALA A 66 -6.76 6.44 2.58
C ALA A 66 -7.26 5.21 3.35
N SER A 67 -6.34 4.35 3.80
CA SER A 67 -6.64 3.23 4.68
C SER A 67 -5.77 3.30 5.93
N THR A 68 -6.36 3.15 7.10
CA THR A 68 -5.66 3.25 8.39
C THR A 68 -4.71 2.08 8.63
N ASP A 69 -5.04 0.90 8.09
CA ASP A 69 -4.26 -0.34 8.27
C ASP A 69 -3.72 -0.92 6.96
N GLY A 70 -3.93 -0.19 5.85
CA GLY A 70 -3.50 -0.57 4.51
C GLY A 70 -4.34 -1.65 3.86
N TYR A 71 -5.47 -2.06 4.45
CA TYR A 71 -6.41 -2.99 3.83
C TYR A 71 -7.52 -2.25 3.08
N TYR A 72 -7.90 -2.81 1.95
CA TYR A 72 -8.91 -2.27 1.02
C TYR A 72 -9.89 -3.36 0.64
N SER A 73 -11.19 -3.06 0.61
CA SER A 73 -12.20 -4.00 0.14
C SER A 73 -11.96 -4.36 -1.32
N ALA A 74 -12.17 -5.61 -1.71
CA ALA A 74 -12.11 -5.98 -3.11
C ALA A 74 -13.42 -5.62 -3.85
N PRO A 75 -13.37 -5.11 -5.10
CA PRO A 75 -12.22 -4.77 -5.93
C PRO A 75 -11.94 -3.25 -5.96
N THR A 76 -11.66 -2.62 -4.82
CA THR A 76 -11.42 -1.17 -4.76
C THR A 76 -10.20 -0.78 -5.62
N ALA A 77 -10.36 0.23 -6.47
CA ALA A 77 -9.26 0.87 -7.16
C ALA A 77 -8.61 1.91 -6.23
N VAL A 78 -7.31 1.73 -5.97
CA VAL A 78 -6.53 2.62 -5.11
C VAL A 78 -5.54 3.39 -5.97
N ALA A 79 -5.67 4.71 -6.00
CA ALA A 79 -4.68 5.60 -6.59
C ALA A 79 -3.50 5.74 -5.62
N ILE A 80 -2.29 5.61 -6.16
CA ILE A 80 -1.03 5.60 -5.43
C ILE A 80 -0.17 6.71 -6.00
N SER A 81 0.25 7.65 -5.16
CA SER A 81 1.23 8.69 -5.51
C SER A 81 2.37 8.73 -4.50
N VAL A 82 3.47 9.36 -4.90
CA VAL A 82 4.72 9.41 -4.13
C VAL A 82 5.32 10.80 -4.16
N ASP A 83 5.70 11.32 -2.99
CA ASP A 83 6.52 12.54 -2.88
C ASP A 83 7.96 12.15 -2.58
N LEU A 84 8.90 12.63 -3.40
CA LEU A 84 10.34 12.39 -3.21
C LEU A 84 10.92 13.36 -2.16
N ALA A 85 11.78 12.83 -1.29
CA ALA A 85 12.60 13.67 -0.43
C ALA A 85 13.59 14.53 -1.24
N HIS A 86 13.97 15.70 -0.71
CA HIS A 86 14.94 16.57 -1.38
C HIS A 86 16.28 15.87 -1.62
N GLY A 87 16.85 16.08 -2.82
CA GLY A 87 18.12 15.47 -3.21
C GLY A 87 18.00 14.00 -3.65
N TYR A 88 16.79 13.53 -3.95
CA TYR A 88 16.54 12.20 -4.49
C TYR A 88 15.76 12.27 -5.82
N SER A 89 16.04 11.33 -6.71
CA SER A 89 15.37 11.17 -7.99
C SER A 89 14.86 9.73 -8.14
N PHE A 90 13.65 9.59 -8.69
CA PHE A 90 13.05 8.29 -8.96
C PHE A 90 13.80 7.58 -10.09
N ASP A 91 14.19 6.33 -9.87
CA ASP A 91 14.85 5.50 -10.88
C ASP A 91 13.85 4.54 -11.53
N SER A 92 13.29 3.63 -10.72
CA SER A 92 12.35 2.61 -11.19
C SER A 92 11.43 2.14 -10.07
N SER A 93 10.35 1.45 -10.42
CA SER A 93 9.52 0.69 -9.48
C SER A 93 9.50 -0.77 -9.88
N THR A 94 9.45 -1.65 -8.87
CA THR A 94 9.30 -3.10 -9.02
C THR A 94 8.09 -3.58 -8.22
N GLY A 95 7.61 -4.79 -8.53
CA GLY A 95 6.41 -5.38 -7.92
C GLY A 95 5.14 -5.17 -8.74
N ASP A 96 4.00 -4.98 -8.06
CA ASP A 96 2.66 -4.96 -8.68
C ASP A 96 2.30 -3.65 -9.40
N ALA A 97 3.23 -2.70 -9.45
CA ALA A 97 3.09 -1.43 -10.14
C ALA A 97 4.40 -1.11 -10.87
N SER A 98 4.53 -1.57 -12.11
CA SER A 98 5.62 -1.17 -13.02
C SER A 98 5.16 0.06 -13.82
N GLY A 99 5.73 1.23 -13.54
CA GLY A 99 5.37 2.46 -14.24
C GLY A 99 6.08 3.64 -13.61
N ALA A 100 6.84 4.39 -14.42
CA ALA A 100 7.58 5.54 -13.94
C ALA A 100 6.63 6.69 -13.55
N ALA A 101 6.89 7.24 -12.36
CA ALA A 101 6.56 8.59 -11.90
C ALA A 101 5.09 8.92 -11.53
N GLN A 102 4.93 9.17 -10.23
CA GLN A 102 3.98 10.08 -9.58
C GLN A 102 2.51 9.65 -9.41
N ALA A 103 1.91 8.81 -10.25
CA ALA A 103 0.57 8.28 -9.98
C ALA A 103 0.27 6.95 -10.69
N ILE A 104 -0.12 5.90 -9.95
CA ILE A 104 -0.53 4.60 -10.49
C ILE A 104 -1.83 4.17 -9.80
N THR A 105 -2.74 3.50 -10.52
CA THR A 105 -3.93 2.90 -9.93
C THR A 105 -3.76 1.39 -9.79
N ALA A 106 -4.00 0.86 -8.59
CA ALA A 106 -3.99 -0.57 -8.31
C ALA A 106 -5.40 -1.04 -7.93
N THR A 107 -5.94 -2.02 -8.65
CA THR A 107 -7.17 -2.72 -8.27
C THR A 107 -6.86 -3.74 -7.18
N MET A 108 -7.51 -3.65 -6.03
CA MET A 108 -7.30 -4.55 -4.90
C MET A 108 -8.12 -5.83 -5.06
N ASP A 109 -7.63 -6.72 -5.91
CA ASP A 109 -8.16 -8.07 -6.17
C ASP A 109 -7.33 -9.18 -5.51
N ARG A 110 -6.15 -8.83 -5.00
CA ARG A 110 -5.20 -9.65 -4.24
C ARG A 110 -4.29 -8.74 -3.41
N PRO A 111 -3.48 -9.28 -2.46
CA PRO A 111 -2.46 -8.49 -1.78
C PRO A 111 -1.47 -7.89 -2.79
N ARG A 112 -1.07 -6.64 -2.60
CA ARG A 112 -0.15 -5.94 -3.49
C ARG A 112 0.99 -5.29 -2.75
N ASN A 113 2.18 -5.38 -3.33
CA ASN A 113 3.37 -4.70 -2.82
C ASN A 113 4.08 -3.93 -3.94
N ILE A 114 4.47 -2.70 -3.63
CA ILE A 114 5.19 -1.82 -4.55
C ILE A 114 6.52 -1.45 -3.89
N ARG A 115 7.60 -1.58 -4.65
CA ARG A 115 8.94 -1.19 -4.21
C ARG A 115 9.51 -0.14 -5.16
N ALA A 116 9.71 1.07 -4.66
CA ALA A 116 10.37 2.15 -5.38
C ALA A 116 11.90 2.06 -5.20
N GLN A 117 12.65 2.22 -6.27
CA GLN A 117 14.10 2.36 -6.28
C GLN A 117 14.46 3.80 -6.60
N ILE A 118 15.23 4.42 -5.72
CA ILE A 118 15.50 5.85 -5.73
C ILE A 118 17.02 6.05 -5.63
N HIS A 119 17.55 7.02 -6.37
CA HIS A 119 18.96 7.41 -6.25
C HIS A 119 19.10 8.82 -5.71
N ARG A 120 20.20 9.07 -5.00
CA ARG A 120 20.55 10.41 -4.54
C ARG A 120 21.02 11.22 -5.74
N VAL A 121 20.47 12.41 -5.93
CA VAL A 121 20.97 13.38 -6.91
C VAL A 121 22.28 13.92 -6.35
N SER A 122 23.40 13.56 -6.95
CA SER A 122 24.68 14.13 -6.56
C SER A 122 24.72 15.59 -7.00
N SER A 123 25.17 16.49 -6.12
CA SER A 123 25.46 17.88 -6.46
C SER A 123 26.79 18.03 -7.22
N ASP A 124 27.20 17.01 -7.98
CA ASP A 124 28.53 16.91 -8.61
C ASP A 124 28.84 18.05 -9.58
N GLY A 125 27.86 18.90 -9.91
CA GLY A 125 28.06 20.13 -10.68
C GLY A 125 28.34 21.40 -9.85
N ILE A 126 27.97 21.48 -8.57
CA ILE A 126 28.08 22.73 -7.79
C ILE A 126 29.47 22.81 -7.14
N ASP A 127 29.98 21.70 -6.61
CA ASP A 127 31.33 21.67 -6.01
C ASP A 127 32.44 21.73 -7.07
N ALA A 128 32.20 21.19 -8.27
CA ALA A 128 33.14 21.30 -9.39
C ALA A 128 33.30 22.75 -9.88
N VAL A 129 32.22 23.54 -9.88
CA VAL A 129 32.26 24.97 -10.27
C VAL A 129 32.91 25.83 -9.17
N LEU A 130 32.70 25.51 -7.89
CA LEU A 130 33.36 26.21 -6.78
C LEU A 130 34.86 25.89 -6.68
N ASN A 131 35.29 24.65 -6.98
CA ASN A 131 36.72 24.29 -6.98
C ASN A 131 37.48 24.82 -8.23
N ALA A 132 36.78 25.08 -9.34
CA ALA A 132 37.35 25.69 -10.53
C ALA A 132 37.60 27.21 -10.40
N ALA A 133 36.93 27.89 -9.45
CA ALA A 133 37.04 29.35 -9.24
C ALA A 133 38.21 29.79 -8.33
N GLY A 134 39.00 28.85 -7.80
CA GLY A 134 40.02 29.13 -6.76
C GLY A 134 41.45 29.45 -7.22
N LYS A 135 41.82 29.27 -8.49
CA LYS A 135 43.20 29.59 -8.95
C LYS A 135 43.31 31.05 -9.38
N ARG A 136 43.65 31.94 -8.43
CA ARG A 136 44.20 33.27 -8.77
C ARG A 136 45.67 33.12 -9.21
N PRO A 137 46.10 33.63 -10.38
CA PRO A 137 47.51 33.66 -10.75
C PRO A 137 48.25 34.68 -9.86
N ARG A 138 49.42 34.29 -9.31
CA ARG A 138 50.37 35.23 -8.70
C ARG A 138 51.15 35.91 -9.82
N TRP A 139 51.06 37.23 -9.92
CA TRP A 139 52.00 38.03 -10.71
C TRP A 139 53.23 38.31 -9.84
N GLN A 140 54.38 37.77 -10.25
CA GLN A 140 55.71 38.26 -9.89
C GLN A 140 56.53 38.39 -11.17
#